data_AF-A0A7V8RU28-F1
#
_entry.id   AF-A0A7V8RU28-F1
#
_cell.length_a   1.000
_cell.length_b   1.000
_cell.length_c   1.000
_cell.angle_alpha   90.00
_cell.angle_beta   90.00
_cell.angle_gamma   90.00
#
_symmetry.space_group_name_H-M   'P 1'
#
loop_
_entity.id
_entity.type
_entity.pdbx_description
1 polymer ?
#
loop_
_entity_poly.entity_id
_entity_poly.type
_entity_poly.pdbx_seq_one_letter_code
_entity_poly.pdbx_strand_id
1 'polypeptide(L)'
;MSVNVIHTIGALPAVVSHVQVVADGDSRVELHVAGAVLADARKVGDEWMADIKTPTARNLLRFVLDNRNEAIDALHQIGALYFDMRTGALS
;
A
#
# COMPACT_ATOMS: atom_id res chain seq x y z
N MET A 1 17.40 8.94 -3.30
CA MET A 1 16.85 7.60 -3.55
C MET A 1 15.72 7.74 -4.56
N SER A 2 15.74 7.04 -5.69
CA SER A 2 14.61 7.02 -6.62
C SER A 2 13.57 6.02 -6.13
N VAL A 3 12.38 6.51 -5.81
CA VAL A 3 11.21 5.70 -5.47
C VAL A 3 10.73 5.03 -6.76
N ASN A 4 10.72 3.69 -6.83
CA ASN A 4 10.23 2.99 -8.01
C ASN A 4 8.72 2.75 -7.87
N VAL A 5 7.92 3.60 -8.51
CA VAL A 5 6.45 3.49 -8.48
C VAL A 5 6.03 2.33 -9.38
N ILE A 6 5.37 1.33 -8.79
CA ILE A 6 4.83 0.16 -9.50
C ILE A 6 3.43 0.48 -10.04
N HIS A 7 2.57 1.06 -9.19
CA HIS A 7 1.20 1.45 -9.55
C HIS A 7 0.86 2.83 -9.01
N THR A 8 0.17 3.63 -9.84
CA THR A 8 -0.54 4.83 -9.39
C THR A 8 -2.03 4.54 -9.42
N ILE A 9 -2.70 4.66 -8.27
CA ILE A 9 -4.13 4.39 -8.14
C ILE A 9 -4.93 5.65 -8.50
N GLY A 10 -4.51 6.82 -8.00
CA GLY A 10 -5.19 8.07 -8.27
C GLY A 10 -4.64 9.24 -7.46
N ALA A 11 -5.18 10.43 -7.71
CA ALA A 11 -4.86 11.67 -6.99
C ALA A 11 -6.05 12.11 -6.14
N LEU A 12 -5.80 12.50 -4.89
CA LEU A 12 -6.84 13.00 -3.99
C LEU A 12 -7.08 14.51 -4.17
N PRO A 13 -8.28 15.05 -3.82
CA PRO A 13 -8.64 16.43 -4.16
C PRO A 13 -8.03 17.52 -3.27
N ALA A 14 -7.70 17.21 -2.00
CA ALA A 14 -7.39 18.24 -0.99
C ALA A 14 -5.89 18.61 -0.89
N VAL A 15 -5.03 17.76 -1.43
CA VAL A 15 -3.57 17.93 -1.58
C VAL A 15 -3.25 17.13 -2.83
N VAL A 16 -2.30 17.52 -3.67
CA VAL A 16 -1.82 16.67 -4.78
C VAL A 16 -1.05 15.47 -4.20
N SER A 17 -1.79 14.62 -3.48
CA SER A 17 -1.35 13.44 -2.80
C SER A 17 -1.83 12.26 -3.62
N HIS A 18 -0.86 11.51 -4.14
CA HIS A 18 -1.15 10.30 -4.88
C HIS A 18 -1.31 9.14 -3.90
N VAL A 19 -2.16 8.19 -4.28
CA VAL A 19 -2.20 6.84 -3.69
C VAL A 19 -1.39 5.94 -4.63
N GLN A 20 -0.28 5.37 -4.15
CA GLN A 20 0.68 4.66 -5.01
C GLN A 20 1.27 3.44 -4.33
N VAL A 21 1.50 2.39 -5.11
CA VAL A 21 2.29 1.23 -4.70
C VAL A 21 3.71 1.40 -5.22
N VAL A 22 4.68 1.25 -4.33
CA VAL A 22 6.11 1.51 -4.56
C VAL A 22 6.91 0.26 -4.23
N ALA A 23 7.89 -0.08 -5.06
CA ALA A 23 8.92 -1.06 -4.71
C ALA A 23 10.07 -0.37 -3.95
N ASP A 24 10.41 -0.91 -2.79
CA ASP A 24 11.61 -0.56 -2.02
C ASP A 24 12.57 -1.77 -2.05
N GLY A 25 13.31 -1.89 -3.17
CA GLY A 25 14.13 -3.06 -3.46
C GLY A 25 13.30 -4.32 -3.77
N ASP A 26 13.90 -5.49 -3.58
CA ASP A 26 13.27 -6.79 -3.91
C ASP A 26 12.54 -7.45 -2.75
N SER A 27 12.76 -6.98 -1.52
CA SER A 27 12.20 -7.56 -0.31
C SER A 27 11.08 -6.74 0.31
N ARG A 28 10.68 -5.63 -0.33
CA ARG A 28 9.69 -4.72 0.24
C ARG A 28 8.88 -3.97 -0.81
N VAL A 29 7.59 -3.81 -0.51
CA VAL A 29 6.63 -3.04 -1.29
C VAL A 29 5.83 -2.17 -0.31
N GLU A 30 5.56 -0.92 -0.65
CA GLU A 30 4.86 0.03 0.21
C GLU A 30 3.67 0.66 -0.51
N LEU A 31 2.59 0.88 0.22
CA LEU A 31 1.47 1.72 -0.19
C LEU A 31 1.65 3.13 0.41
N HIS A 32 1.85 4.11 -0.44
CA HIS A 32 2.04 5.51 -0.09
C HIS A 32 0.74 6.29 -0.29
N VAL A 33 0.40 7.11 0.70
CA VAL A 33 -0.73 8.05 0.67
C VAL A 33 -0.28 9.37 1.26
N ALA A 34 -0.39 10.45 0.50
CA ALA A 34 -0.07 11.80 0.97
C ALA A 34 1.32 11.95 1.60
N GLY A 35 2.31 11.22 1.07
CA GLY A 35 3.69 11.24 1.56
C GLY A 35 3.95 10.40 2.81
N ALA A 36 2.97 9.62 3.27
CA ALA A 36 3.11 8.66 4.35
C ALA A 36 2.88 7.22 3.87
N VAL A 37 3.53 6.25 4.52
CA VAL A 37 3.29 4.82 4.27
C VAL A 37 2.03 4.40 5.02
N LEU A 38 0.98 4.05 4.27
CA LEU A 38 -0.28 3.54 4.81
C LEU A 38 -0.24 2.04 5.10
N ALA A 39 0.51 1.28 4.29
CA ALA A 39 0.70 -0.15 4.46
C ALA A 39 2.03 -0.57 3.80
N ASP A 40 2.62 -1.68 4.25
CA ASP A 40 3.77 -2.28 3.59
C ASP A 40 3.73 -3.79 3.61
N ALA A 41 4.30 -4.41 2.59
CA ALA A 41 4.54 -5.83 2.51
C ALA A 41 6.04 -6.09 2.44
N ARG A 42 6.52 -7.02 3.25
CA ARG A 42 7.95 -7.38 3.32
C ARG A 42 8.15 -8.88 3.28
N LYS A 43 9.25 -9.31 2.71
CA LYS A 43 9.67 -10.71 2.72
C LYS A 43 10.12 -11.12 4.12
N VAL A 44 9.60 -12.23 4.64
CA VAL A 44 9.98 -12.84 5.92
C VAL A 44 10.19 -14.34 5.68
N GLY A 45 11.45 -14.78 5.70
CA GLY A 45 11.77 -16.12 5.21
C GLY A 45 11.45 -16.25 3.72
N ASP A 46 10.64 -17.25 3.36
CA ASP A 46 10.15 -17.46 1.99
C ASP A 46 8.78 -16.83 1.74
N GLU A 47 8.12 -16.32 2.78
CA GLU A 47 6.79 -15.74 2.71
C GLU A 47 6.83 -14.21 2.58
N TRP A 48 5.69 -13.62 2.19
CA TRP A 48 5.48 -12.18 2.23
C TRP A 48 4.45 -11.82 3.31
N MET A 49 4.77 -10.82 4.12
CA MET A 49 3.89 -10.35 5.18
C MET A 49 3.47 -8.90 4.92
N ALA A 50 2.16 -8.66 4.82
CA ALA A 50 1.58 -7.32 4.73
C ALA A 50 1.13 -6.79 6.10
N ASP A 51 1.39 -5.51 6.35
CA ASP A 51 1.04 -4.80 7.59
C ASP A 51 0.42 -3.43 7.23
N ILE A 52 -0.64 -3.05 7.94
CA ILE A 52 -1.33 -1.77 7.74
C ILE A 52 -0.87 -0.80 8.84
N LYS A 53 -0.30 0.33 8.42
CA LYS A 53 0.28 1.36 9.26
C LYS A 53 -0.65 2.56 9.35
N THR A 54 -1.76 2.44 10.08
CA THR A 54 -2.57 3.61 10.44
C THR A 54 -2.25 4.11 11.86
N PRO A 55 -2.30 5.43 12.11
CA PRO A 55 -2.12 5.97 13.46
C PRO A 55 -3.13 5.43 14.47
N THR A 56 -4.34 5.11 14.01
CA THR A 56 -5.48 4.63 14.80
C THR A 56 -5.51 3.12 15.00
N ALA A 57 -4.75 2.37 14.21
CA ALA A 57 -4.69 0.91 14.32
C ALA A 57 -3.23 0.43 14.20
N ARG A 58 -2.46 0.62 15.27
CA ARG A 58 -1.20 -0.09 15.45
C ARG A 58 -1.56 -1.55 15.75
N ASN A 59 -1.17 -2.48 14.87
CA ASN A 59 -1.41 -3.94 14.94
C ASN A 59 -2.71 -4.47 14.29
N LEU A 60 -3.11 -3.96 13.11
CA LEU A 60 -4.12 -4.66 12.32
C LEU A 60 -3.58 -5.96 11.71
N LEU A 61 -4.51 -6.80 11.24
CA LEU A 61 -4.32 -8.10 10.60
C LEU A 61 -3.05 -8.14 9.73
N ARG A 62 -2.15 -9.05 10.07
CA ARG A 62 -1.04 -9.44 9.21
C ARG A 62 -1.55 -10.50 8.26
N PHE A 63 -1.40 -10.24 6.96
CA PHE A 63 -1.70 -11.22 5.93
C PHE A 63 -0.39 -11.86 5.48
N VAL A 64 -0.38 -13.19 5.43
CA VAL A 64 0.69 -13.95 4.77
C VAL A 64 0.28 -14.11 3.31
N LEU A 65 1.22 -13.83 2.42
CA LEU A 65 1.06 -13.85 0.97
C LEU A 65 2.16 -14.73 0.40
N ASP A 66 1.83 -15.45 -0.68
CA ASP A 66 2.72 -16.51 -1.19
C ASP A 66 3.92 -15.92 -1.94
N ASN A 67 3.77 -14.71 -2.50
CA ASN A 67 4.81 -14.11 -3.33
C ASN A 67 4.69 -12.58 -3.45
N ARG A 68 5.70 -11.98 -4.10
CA ARG A 68 5.80 -10.53 -4.32
C ARG A 68 4.64 -9.98 -5.15
N ASN A 69 4.14 -10.72 -6.13
CA ASN A 69 3.06 -10.23 -7.00
C ASN A 69 1.74 -10.13 -6.22
N GLU A 70 1.45 -11.12 -5.37
CA GLU A 70 0.32 -11.04 -4.44
C GLU A 70 0.47 -9.90 -3.44
N ALA A 71 1.69 -9.64 -2.95
CA ALA A 71 1.96 -8.46 -2.12
C ALA A 71 1.65 -7.13 -2.84
N ILE A 72 2.05 -7.01 -4.11
CA ILE A 72 1.74 -5.83 -4.93
C ILE A 72 0.22 -5.71 -5.15
N ASP A 73 -0.45 -6.80 -5.51
CA ASP A 73 -1.88 -6.81 -5.79
C ASP A 73 -2.71 -6.51 -4.52
N ALA A 74 -2.36 -7.10 -3.38
CA ALA A 74 -3.01 -6.82 -2.11
C ALA A 74 -2.90 -5.33 -1.72
N LEU A 75 -1.69 -4.74 -1.84
CA LEU A 75 -1.49 -3.31 -1.57
C LEU A 75 -2.22 -2.42 -2.58
N HIS A 76 -2.31 -2.86 -3.84
CA HIS A 76 -3.08 -2.17 -4.88
C HIS A 76 -4.58 -2.16 -4.55
N GLN A 77 -5.17 -3.31 -4.18
CA GLN A 77 -6.58 -3.42 -3.78
C GLN A 77 -6.89 -2.59 -2.53
N ILE A 78 -6.03 -2.63 -1.51
CA ILE A 78 -6.17 -1.80 -0.30
C ILE A 78 -6.14 -0.31 -0.67
N GLY A 79 -5.22 0.09 -1.55
CA GLY A 79 -5.12 1.46 -2.01
C GLY A 79 -6.33 1.92 -2.83
N ALA A 80 -6.89 1.06 -3.68
CA ALA A 80 -8.12 1.34 -4.42
C ALA A 80 -9.31 1.53 -3.48
N LEU A 81 -9.50 0.62 -2.50
CA LEU A 81 -10.55 0.75 -1.49
C LEU A 81 -10.40 2.05 -0.68
N TYR A 82 -9.18 2.38 -0.24
CA TYR A 82 -8.91 3.65 0.44
C TYR A 82 -9.27 4.85 -0.43
N PHE A 83 -8.90 4.82 -1.71
CA PHE A 83 -9.18 5.89 -2.65
C PHE A 83 -10.68 6.09 -2.83
N ASP A 84 -11.44 5.02 -3.07
CA ASP A 84 -12.89 5.06 -3.27
C ASP A 84 -13.62 5.57 -2.02
N MET A 85 -13.19 5.14 -0.82
CA MET A 85 -13.73 5.64 0.45
C MET A 85 -13.47 7.15 0.64
N ARG A 86 -12.36 7.67 0.12
CA ARG A 86 -11.98 9.09 0.26
C ARG A 86 -12.60 9.98 -0.79
N THR A 87 -12.88 9.47 -1.98
CA THR A 87 -13.54 10.20 -3.05
C THR A 87 -15.07 10.11 -2.98
N GLY A 88 -15.61 9.21 -2.16
CA GLY A 88 -17.04 8.95 -2.07
C GLY A 88 -17.55 8.10 -3.24
N ALA A 89 -16.69 7.38 -3.96
CA ALA A 89 -17.14 6.47 -5.02
C ALA A 89 -17.95 5.26 -4.48
N LEU A 90 -17.77 4.94 -3.19
CA LEU A 90 -18.49 3.87 -2.48
C LEU A 90 -19.74 4.36 -1.72
N SER A 91 -20.21 5.60 -1.94
CA SER A 91 -21.44 6.14 -1.32
C SER A 91 -22.70 5.87 -2.13
#